data_AF-A0A8E0VJN9-F1
#
_entry.id   AF-A0A8E0VJN9-F1
#
_cell.length_a   1.000
_cell.length_b   1.000
_cell.length_c   1.000
_cell.angle_alpha   90.00
_cell.angle_beta   90.00
_cell.angle_gamma   90.00
#
_symmetry.space_group_name_H-M   'P 1'
#
loop_
_entity.id
_entity.type
_entity.pdbx_description
1 polymer ?
#
loop_
_entity_poly.entity_id
_entity_poly.type
_entity_poly.pdbx_seq_one_letter_code
_entity_poly.pdbx_strand_id
1 'polypeptide(L)'
;MEDDLDFDDAPDDFLDPIMGHVMEDPVKLPTSGHVVDRKTIYRHLLNDSTDPFNRQPLAMAQVQPQTELRAAIQAWISERRAQRINSAQTGGMTA
;
A
#
# COMPACT_ATOMS: atom_id res chain seq x y z
N MET A 1 10.72 -3.77 15.35
CA MET A 1 9.50 -4.25 14.69
C MET A 1 8.73 -2.99 14.31
N GLU A 2 9.08 -2.42 13.15
CA GLU A 2 8.58 -1.11 12.69
C GLU A 2 7.34 -1.24 11.77
N ASP A 3 6.85 -2.46 11.61
CA ASP A 3 5.75 -2.87 10.72
C ASP A 3 4.36 -2.89 11.40
N ASP A 4 4.25 -2.54 12.68
CA ASP A 4 2.97 -2.53 13.42
C ASP A 4 2.37 -1.11 13.51
N LEU A 5 2.52 -0.34 12.42
CA LEU A 5 1.68 0.83 12.26
C LEU A 5 0.29 0.30 11.90
N ASP A 6 -0.59 0.19 12.90
CA ASP A 6 -2.04 0.05 12.74
C ASP A 6 -2.54 1.16 11.80
N PHE A 7 -2.51 0.85 10.51
CA PHE A 7 -3.09 1.67 9.47
C PHE A 7 -4.56 1.32 9.26
N ASP A 8 -5.23 0.90 10.33
CA ASP A 8 -6.66 0.54 10.35
C ASP A 8 -7.56 1.69 9.89
N ASP A 9 -7.07 2.94 10.03
CA ASP A 9 -7.73 4.17 9.57
C ASP A 9 -7.20 4.66 8.21
N ALA A 10 -6.47 3.82 7.46
CA ALA A 10 -6.10 4.15 6.09
C ALA A 10 -7.34 4.10 5.19
N PRO A 11 -7.47 5.05 4.24
CA PRO A 11 -8.54 4.99 3.26
C PRO A 11 -8.37 3.75 2.37
N ASP A 12 -9.49 3.17 1.94
CA ASP A 12 -9.52 1.93 1.13
C ASP A 12 -8.68 2.03 -0.15
N ASP A 13 -8.59 3.22 -0.76
CA ASP A 13 -7.74 3.48 -1.94
C ASP A 13 -6.23 3.27 -1.68
N PHE A 14 -5.80 3.27 -0.41
CA PHE A 14 -4.40 3.07 -0.02
C PHE A 14 -4.11 1.62 0.36
N LEU A 15 -5.16 0.81 0.55
CA LEU A 15 -5.05 -0.57 0.97
C LEU A 15 -4.93 -1.50 -0.23
N ASP A 16 -4.02 -2.47 -0.12
CA ASP A 16 -3.88 -3.53 -1.10
C ASP A 16 -5.12 -4.44 -1.03
N PRO A 17 -5.87 -4.62 -2.12
CA PRO A 17 -7.10 -5.42 -2.11
C PRO A 17 -6.89 -6.92 -1.91
N ILE A 18 -5.64 -7.41 -1.94
CA ILE A 18 -5.28 -8.82 -1.72
C ILE A 18 -4.76 -9.03 -0.30
N MET A 19 -3.88 -8.14 0.17
CA MET A 19 -3.20 -8.26 1.46
C MET A 19 -3.85 -7.43 2.58
N GLY A 20 -4.69 -6.45 2.25
CA GLY A 20 -5.36 -5.58 3.21
C GLY A 20 -4.43 -4.61 3.96
N HIS A 21 -3.20 -4.42 3.49
CA HIS A 21 -2.23 -3.50 4.09
C HIS A 21 -2.05 -2.24 3.25
N VAL A 22 -1.51 -1.17 3.83
CA VAL A 22 -1.16 0.04 3.09
C VAL A 22 -0.08 -0.27 2.05
N MET A 23 -0.37 0.04 0.78
CA MET A 23 0.53 -0.20 -0.35
C MET A 23 1.77 0.69 -0.26
N GLU A 24 2.96 0.14 -0.47
CA GLU A 24 4.20 0.92 -0.50
C GLU A 24 4.50 1.42 -1.92
N ASP A 25 4.25 0.56 -2.92
CA ASP A 25 4.44 0.87 -4.33
C ASP A 25 3.16 0.49 -5.10
N PRO A 26 2.13 1.35 -5.06
CA PRO A 26 0.87 1.09 -5.76
C PRO A 26 1.07 1.05 -7.27
N VAL A 27 0.61 -0.03 -7.90
CA VAL A 27 0.61 -0.24 -9.35
C VAL A 27 -0.79 -0.59 -9.84
N LYS A 28 -1.19 0.03 -10.95
CA LYS A 28 -2.48 -0.19 -11.58
C LYS A 28 -2.39 -1.34 -12.58
N LEU A 29 -3.32 -2.27 -12.44
CA LEU A 29 -3.55 -3.39 -13.33
C LEU A 29 -4.39 -2.89 -14.53
N PRO A 30 -3.87 -2.90 -15.77
CA PRO A 30 -4.61 -2.38 -16.93
C PRO A 30 -5.82 -3.25 -17.31
N THR A 31 -5.79 -4.53 -16.96
CA THR A 31 -6.80 -5.54 -17.28
C THR A 31 -8.04 -5.42 -16.39
N SER A 32 -7.86 -5.30 -15.08
CA SER A 32 -8.96 -5.22 -14.11
C SER A 32 -9.22 -3.79 -13.61
N GLY A 33 -8.27 -2.86 -13.82
CA GLY A 33 -8.36 -1.49 -13.33
C GLY A 33 -8.00 -1.31 -11.85
N HIS A 34 -7.81 -2.40 -11.11
CA HIS A 34 -7.46 -2.37 -9.69
C HIS A 34 -6.04 -1.85 -9.46
N VAL A 35 -5.81 -1.27 -8.29
CA VAL A 35 -4.49 -0.89 -7.82
C VAL A 35 -4.07 -1.87 -6.74
N VAL A 36 -2.86 -2.40 -6.85
CA VAL A 36 -2.26 -3.38 -5.94
C VAL A 36 -0.82 -2.98 -5.65
N ASP A 37 -0.23 -3.53 -4.60
CA ASP A 37 1.19 -3.33 -4.33
C ASP A 37 2.05 -4.09 -5.36
N ARG A 38 3.13 -3.45 -5.82
CA ARG A 38 4.07 -4.03 -6.79
C ARG A 38 4.61 -5.39 -6.32
N LYS A 39 4.93 -5.56 -5.04
CA LYS A 39 5.48 -6.82 -4.50
C LYS A 39 4.42 -7.91 -4.55
N THR A 40 3.17 -7.57 -4.25
CA THR A 40 2.02 -8.49 -4.31
C THR A 40 1.83 -9.03 -5.73
N ILE A 41 1.69 -8.14 -6.73
CA ILE A 41 1.51 -8.58 -8.12
C ILE A 41 2.77 -9.24 -8.69
N TYR A 42 3.97 -8.79 -8.31
CA TYR A 42 5.22 -9.45 -8.71
C TYR A 42 5.22 -10.92 -8.30
N ARG A 43 4.87 -11.20 -7.04
CA ARG A 43 4.85 -12.56 -6.50
C ARG A 43 3.77 -13.41 -7.14
N HIS A 44 2.62 -12.83 -7.48
CA HIS A 44 1.59 -13.51 -8.26
C HIS A 44 2.12 -13.89 -9.65
N LEU A 45 2.68 -12.93 -10.39
CA LEU A 45 3.18 -13.13 -11.75
C LEU A 45 4.39 -14.07 -11.85
N LEU A 46 5.14 -14.26 -10.76
CA LEU A 46 6.18 -15.30 -10.66
C LEU A 46 5.60 -16.72 -10.64
N ASN A 47 4.38 -16.89 -10.14
CA ASN A 47 3.70 -18.20 -10.09
C ASN A 47 2.75 -18.37 -11.28
N ASP A 48 1.97 -17.34 -11.58
CA ASP A 48 0.91 -17.36 -12.59
C ASP A 48 0.85 -16.00 -13.29
N SER A 49 1.09 -15.97 -14.61
CA SER A 49 1.15 -14.74 -15.41
C SER A 49 -0.25 -14.20 -15.77
N THR A 50 -1.13 -14.13 -14.78
CA THR A 50 -2.50 -13.61 -14.93
C THR A 50 -2.79 -12.51 -13.92
N ASP A 51 -3.89 -11.79 -14.13
CA ASP A 51 -4.42 -10.83 -13.19
C ASP A 51 -5.25 -11.56 -12.11
N PRO A 52 -5.01 -11.30 -10.81
CA PRO A 52 -5.64 -12.03 -9.72
C PRO A 52 -7.16 -11.83 -9.60
N PHE A 53 -7.73 -10.79 -10.23
CA PHE A 53 -9.16 -10.45 -10.15
C PHE A 53 -9.97 -11.03 -11.31
N ASN A 54 -9.42 -10.99 -12.53
CA ASN A 54 -10.16 -11.40 -13.73
C ASN A 54 -9.49 -12.56 -14.50
N ARG A 55 -8.34 -13.05 -14.02
CA ARG A 55 -7.56 -14.16 -14.62
C ARG A 55 -7.14 -13.92 -16.08
N GLN A 56 -7.11 -12.66 -16.52
CA GLN A 56 -6.60 -12.33 -17.84
C GLN A 56 -5.06 -12.37 -17.86
N PRO A 57 -4.44 -12.73 -19.00
CA PRO A 57 -2.99 -12.73 -19.10
C PRO A 57 -2.44 -11.33 -18.85
N LEU A 58 -1.46 -11.24 -17.95
CA LEU A 58 -0.88 -9.99 -17.52
C LEU A 58 0.63 -10.15 -17.36
N ALA A 59 1.40 -9.17 -17.83
CA ALA A 59 2.83 -9.09 -17.61
C ALA A 59 3.20 -7.87 -16.75
N MET A 60 4.31 -7.98 -16.00
CA MET A 60 4.82 -6.86 -15.21
C MET A 60 5.19 -5.62 -16.04
N ALA A 61 5.50 -5.78 -17.32
CA ALA A 61 5.74 -4.64 -18.20
C ALA A 61 4.46 -3.83 -18.50
N GLN A 62 3.28 -4.42 -18.31
CA GLN A 62 1.99 -3.77 -18.57
C GLN A 62 1.44 -3.02 -17.35
N VAL A 63 1.95 -3.30 -16.14
CA VAL A 63 1.47 -2.62 -14.93
C VAL A 63 1.95 -1.16 -14.93
N GLN A 64 1.05 -0.26 -14.55
CA GLN A 64 1.32 1.17 -14.56
C GLN A 64 1.57 1.67 -13.12
N PRO A 65 2.77 2.17 -12.80
CA PRO A 65 3.03 2.71 -11.47
C PRO A 65 2.13 3.92 -11.19
N GLN A 66 1.50 3.95 -10.01
CA GLN A 66 0.69 5.06 -9.54
C GLN A 66 1.54 5.98 -8.67
N THR A 67 2.41 6.78 -9.29
CA THR A 67 3.35 7.65 -8.57
C THR A 67 2.66 8.73 -7.73
N GLU A 68 1.52 9.24 -8.19
CA GLU A 68 0.72 10.23 -7.46
C GLU A 68 0.12 9.62 -6.19
N LEU A 69 -0.49 8.43 -6.32
CA LEU A 69 -1.05 7.69 -5.19
C LEU A 69 0.04 7.30 -4.20
N ARG A 70 1.19 6.83 -4.71
CA ARG A 70 2.37 6.54 -3.87
C ARG A 70 2.79 7.75 -3.05
N ALA A 71 2.85 8.93 -3.65
CA ALA A 71 3.23 10.15 -2.93
C ALA A 71 2.20 10.50 -1.85
N ALA A 72 0.91 10.34 -2.13
CA ALA A 72 -0.15 10.55 -1.15
C ALA A 72 -0.05 9.58 0.03
N ILE A 73 0.15 8.28 -0.24
CA ILE A 73 0.35 7.26 0.79
C ILE A 73 1.57 7.58 1.64
N GLN A 74 2.71 7.90 1.02
CA GLN A 74 3.94 8.23 1.74
C GLN A 74 3.79 9.47 2.62
N ALA A 75 3.08 10.50 2.13
CA ALA A 75 2.78 11.69 2.92
C ALA A 75 1.92 11.33 4.14
N TRP A 76 0.89 10.51 3.95
CA TRP A 76 0.00 10.05 5.01
C TRP A 76 0.72 9.20 6.06
N ILE A 77 1.57 8.23 5.64
CA ILE A 77 2.39 7.42 6.55
C ILE A 77 3.34 8.32 7.36
N SER A 78 4.01 9.26 6.69
CA SER A 78 4.93 10.20 7.31
C SER A 78 4.23 11.07 8.37
N GLU A 79 3.03 11.56 8.04
CA GLU A 79 2.22 12.37 8.94
C GLU A 79 1.77 11.58 10.16
N ARG A 80 1.26 10.35 9.98
CA ARG A 80 0.87 9.46 11.08
C ARG A 80 2.04 9.12 11.99
N ARG A 81 3.21 8.83 11.40
CA ARG A 81 4.44 8.56 12.15
C ARG A 81 4.85 9.78 12.99
N ALA A 82 4.81 10.98 12.42
CA ALA A 82 5.11 12.22 13.13
C ALA A 82 4.12 12.50 14.27
N GLN A 83 2.81 12.31 14.04
CA GLN A 83 1.79 12.47 15.08
C GLN A 83 1.99 11.51 16.25
N ARG A 84 2.37 10.24 15.99
CA ARG A 84 2.64 9.25 17.04
C ARG A 84 3.88 9.60 17.87
N ILE A 85 4.94 10.10 17.24
CA ILE A 85 6.14 10.58 17.94
C ILE A 85 5.80 11.77 18.84
N ASN A 86 4.99 12.72 18.36
CA ASN A 86 4.64 13.92 19.11
C ASN A 86 3.68 13.62 20.29
N SER A 87 2.75 12.68 20.11
CA SER A 87 1.84 12.23 21.18
C SER A 87 2.53 11.38 22.25
N ALA A 88 3.54 10.58 21.88
CA ALA A 88 4.36 9.83 22.84
C ALA A 88 5.22 10.73 23.76
N GLN A 89 5.47 11.99 23.38
CA GLN A 89 6.24 12.96 24.18
C GLN A 89 5.40 13.68 25.27
N THR A 90 4.06 13.62 25.21
CA THR A 90 3.19 14.40 26.12
C THR A 90 2.71 13.59 27.34
N GLY A 91 2.98 12.28 27.41
CA GLY A 91 2.53 11.39 28.49
C GLY A 91 3.45 11.27 29.72
N GLY A 92 4.53 12.05 29.80
CA GLY A 92 5.58 11.90 30.82
C GLY A 92 5.89 13.18 31.58
N MET A 93 4.89 13.94 32.02
CA MET A 93 5.09 15.07 32.95
C MET A 93 3.79 15.43 33.68
N THR A 94 3.30 14.57 34.57
CA THR A 94 2.40 14.99 35.64
C THR A 94 3.05 14.62 36.97
N ALA A 95 3.21 15.65 37.80
CA ALA A 95 3.93 15.71 39.07
C ALA A 95 3.40 14.77 40.16
#